data_AF-U5F4R7-F1
#
_entry.id   AF-U5F4R7-F1
#
_cell.length_a   1.000
_cell.length_b   1.000
_cell.length_c   1.000
_cell.angle_alpha   90.00
_cell.angle_beta   90.00
_cell.angle_gamma   90.00
#
_symmetry.space_group_name_H-M   'P 1'
#
loop_
_entity.id
_entity.type
_entity.pdbx_description
1 polymer ?
#
loop_
_entity_poly.entity_id
_entity_poly.type
_entity_poly.pdbx_seq_one_letter_code
_entity_poly.pdbx_strand_id
1 'polypeptide(L)'
;MQKRILCGLFACVLLLGGCSSNTNVHKKEPEKQKDTENNSEVNKTYEFTGVIKDLTSNSIMVKNQDEEKRFDREQMKMEDTDTLLLDEEVSITYRKEKEHLIALQCVVKKVAKQQEEKTEKEVAIDKIIASMSIEEKVGQIFFVRCPDMYSIEDVDTYHLGGYILFDRDFKDQNYQDVVAKLTAYQKEAKVPLLIGVDEEGGTVNRVSTYFREVPFWSPQDLYQEGGMPLIISDTKEKAELLKNMGINVNLAPVADVSTHTEDFIYARSFGKNAHETANYVKTVVHTMKKNHIGSCLKHFPGYGNNVDTHTGIAIDKRSMATFENSDFIPFSAGIQAGADSVLVSHNIVKCMDAKHPASLSAKVHRILREQLKFQGVIMSDDLAMDAITQYSDDASVAVSAVKAGNDLLICSNYRVQLPAVLEAVKKKEIQEEQIDASLRRILKWKYDLGLLS
;
A
#
# COMPACT_ATOMS: atom_id res chain seq x y z
N MET A 1 -21.87 52.54 -30.91
CA MET A 1 -22.86 53.15 -31.83
C MET A 1 -23.34 52.06 -32.81
N GLN A 2 -24.56 51.51 -32.65
CA GLN A 2 -25.26 50.55 -33.57
C GLN A 2 -24.51 49.24 -33.92
N LYS A 3 -25.06 48.01 -34.06
CA LYS A 3 -26.37 47.29 -34.09
C LYS A 3 -26.03 45.79 -33.77
N ARG A 4 -26.87 44.77 -33.56
CA ARG A 4 -28.33 44.41 -33.56
C ARG A 4 -28.51 43.31 -32.44
N ILE A 5 -29.65 43.01 -31.81
CA ILE A 5 -30.90 42.31 -32.24
C ILE A 5 -30.64 40.83 -32.67
N LEU A 6 -31.28 39.76 -32.14
CA LEU A 6 -32.71 39.58 -31.73
C LEU A 6 -32.94 38.66 -30.48
N CYS A 7 -34.21 38.59 -30.03
CA CYS A 7 -34.91 37.80 -28.98
C CYS A 7 -34.58 36.28 -28.86
N GLY A 8 -35.07 35.49 -27.89
CA GLY A 8 -36.06 35.63 -26.79
C GLY A 8 -36.29 34.24 -26.10
N LEU A 9 -37.22 33.99 -25.17
CA LEU A 9 -38.28 34.79 -24.53
C LEU A 9 -38.62 34.22 -23.12
N PHE A 10 -39.40 34.96 -22.32
CA PHE A 10 -39.98 34.62 -21.01
C PHE A 10 -40.76 33.28 -20.94
N ALA A 11 -40.77 32.65 -19.75
CA ALA A 11 -41.98 32.55 -18.90
C ALA A 11 -41.67 32.08 -17.46
N CYS A 12 -42.41 32.61 -16.48
CA CYS A 12 -42.42 32.13 -15.09
C CYS A 12 -43.84 32.34 -14.53
N VAL A 13 -44.47 31.30 -13.96
CA VAL A 13 -45.79 31.38 -13.29
C VAL A 13 -45.78 30.44 -12.08
N LEU A 14 -46.51 30.83 -11.03
CA LEU A 14 -46.57 30.22 -9.71
C LEU A 14 -48.03 29.95 -9.29
N LEU A 15 -48.20 29.01 -8.35
CA LEU A 15 -49.26 28.94 -7.32
C LEU A 15 -50.71 28.52 -7.67
N LEU A 16 -51.20 27.63 -6.78
CA LEU A 16 -52.55 27.51 -6.19
C LEU A 16 -53.76 27.11 -7.08
N GLY A 17 -54.48 26.09 -6.61
CA GLY A 17 -55.79 25.67 -7.13
C GLY A 17 -56.98 26.20 -6.32
N GLY A 18 -58.20 25.75 -6.65
CA GLY A 18 -59.41 26.15 -5.91
C GLY A 18 -60.73 25.52 -6.39
N CYS A 19 -61.16 24.48 -5.69
CA CYS A 19 -62.55 24.09 -5.32
C CYS A 19 -63.75 24.11 -6.30
N SER A 20 -64.63 23.12 -6.05
CA SER A 20 -66.11 23.18 -6.07
C SER A 20 -66.89 22.93 -7.37
N SER A 21 -67.73 21.88 -7.35
CA SER A 21 -69.19 22.09 -7.41
C SER A 21 -69.97 20.92 -6.79
N ASN A 22 -71.10 21.23 -6.16
CA ASN A 22 -72.01 20.25 -5.53
C ASN A 22 -72.90 19.53 -6.56
N THR A 23 -73.27 18.28 -6.29
CA THR A 23 -74.69 17.82 -6.32
C THR A 23 -74.93 16.80 -5.19
N ASN A 24 -76.19 16.53 -4.85
CA ASN A 24 -76.58 16.00 -3.54
C ASN A 24 -77.82 15.06 -3.64
N VAL A 25 -78.03 14.24 -2.59
CA VAL A 25 -79.24 13.47 -2.25
C VAL A 25 -79.53 12.19 -3.05
N HIS A 26 -79.31 11.03 -2.42
CA HIS A 26 -80.44 10.19 -1.97
C HIS A 26 -80.10 9.10 -0.92
N LYS A 27 -80.68 9.24 0.28
CA LYS A 27 -81.21 8.20 1.24
C LYS A 27 -80.41 6.89 1.44
N LYS A 28 -79.84 6.67 2.66
CA LYS A 28 -80.36 5.82 3.78
C LYS A 28 -80.27 4.30 3.51
N GLU A 29 -79.87 3.40 4.42
CA GLU A 29 -79.41 3.42 5.83
C GLU A 29 -78.87 1.99 6.16
N PRO A 30 -78.23 1.66 7.32
CA PRO A 30 -77.89 2.45 8.53
C PRO A 30 -76.40 2.25 8.98
N GLU A 31 -75.88 2.48 10.20
CA GLU A 31 -76.46 3.01 11.47
C GLU A 31 -75.45 3.79 12.36
N LYS A 32 -74.30 3.18 12.72
CA LYS A 32 -73.39 3.55 13.83
C LYS A 32 -71.93 3.22 13.42
N GLN A 33 -70.87 3.81 13.99
CA GLN A 33 -70.70 4.38 15.34
C GLN A 33 -69.74 5.60 15.32
N LYS A 34 -69.63 6.35 16.42
CA LYS A 34 -68.85 7.61 16.50
C LYS A 34 -67.36 7.45 16.19
N ASP A 35 -66.82 8.36 15.37
CA ASP A 35 -65.39 8.51 15.16
C ASP A 35 -64.65 9.10 16.39
N THR A 36 -63.42 8.65 16.59
CA THR A 36 -62.44 9.25 17.50
C THR A 36 -61.09 9.40 16.79
N GLU A 37 -61.04 10.23 15.74
CA GLU A 37 -59.81 10.53 15.02
C GLU A 37 -58.88 11.47 15.81
N ASN A 38 -57.97 10.89 16.62
CA ASN A 38 -56.72 11.55 16.99
C ASN A 38 -55.69 10.58 17.62
N ASN A 39 -55.08 9.67 16.85
CA ASN A 39 -53.88 8.93 17.33
C ASN A 39 -53.01 8.21 16.26
N SER A 40 -53.18 8.45 14.96
CA SER A 40 -52.63 7.57 13.90
C SER A 40 -51.20 7.91 13.42
N GLU A 41 -50.72 9.16 13.51
CA GLU A 41 -49.41 9.54 12.92
C GLU A 41 -48.19 9.23 13.81
N VAL A 42 -48.35 9.17 15.14
CA VAL A 42 -47.24 9.17 16.12
C VAL A 42 -46.32 7.94 16.03
N ASN A 43 -46.77 6.86 15.39
CA ASN A 43 -46.02 5.60 15.24
C ASN A 43 -45.59 5.30 13.80
N LYS A 44 -45.65 6.27 12.88
CA LYS A 44 -45.21 6.04 11.50
C LYS A 44 -43.69 6.05 11.37
N THR A 45 -43.12 4.94 10.93
CA THR A 45 -41.72 4.81 10.54
C THR A 45 -41.52 5.04 9.03
N TYR A 46 -40.28 5.34 8.67
CA TYR A 46 -39.81 5.64 7.32
C TYR A 46 -38.44 4.97 7.14
N GLU A 47 -38.07 4.65 5.91
CA GLU A 47 -36.71 4.19 5.58
C GLU A 47 -35.95 5.23 4.74
N PHE A 48 -34.63 5.22 4.86
CA PHE A 48 -33.73 5.99 4.01
C PHE A 48 -32.44 5.20 3.77
N THR A 49 -32.19 4.80 2.52
CA THR A 49 -30.93 4.14 2.12
C THR A 49 -30.00 5.13 1.44
N GLY A 50 -28.70 5.06 1.76
CA GLY A 50 -27.64 5.86 1.16
C GLY A 50 -26.29 5.66 1.86
N VAL A 51 -25.31 6.49 1.53
CA VAL A 51 -23.93 6.39 2.02
C VAL A 51 -23.68 7.32 3.21
N ILE A 52 -23.00 6.85 4.27
CA ILE A 52 -22.59 7.66 5.43
C ILE A 52 -21.57 8.72 5.00
N LYS A 53 -21.82 9.99 5.34
CA LYS A 53 -20.93 11.14 5.06
C LYS A 53 -20.45 11.91 6.30
N ASP A 54 -21.11 11.73 7.44
CA ASP A 54 -20.65 12.18 8.75
C ASP A 54 -21.22 11.26 9.82
N LEU A 55 -20.45 11.02 10.89
CA LEU A 55 -20.77 10.07 11.95
C LEU A 55 -20.20 10.58 13.27
N THR A 56 -21.08 10.96 14.20
CA THR A 56 -20.73 11.40 15.54
C THR A 56 -21.32 10.47 16.61
N SER A 57 -21.09 10.78 17.89
CA SER A 57 -21.72 10.06 19.01
C SER A 57 -23.25 10.19 19.01
N ASN A 58 -23.79 11.36 18.64
CA ASN A 58 -25.22 11.68 18.76
C ASN A 58 -25.94 11.79 17.39
N SER A 59 -25.22 11.79 16.27
CA SER A 59 -25.85 11.85 14.94
C SER A 59 -25.14 11.02 13.87
N ILE A 60 -25.90 10.68 12.83
CA ILE A 60 -25.42 10.04 11.60
C ILE A 60 -25.97 10.82 10.39
N MET A 61 -25.14 11.08 9.40
CA MET A 61 -25.51 11.77 8.17
C MET A 61 -25.37 10.83 6.99
N VAL A 62 -26.47 10.61 6.26
CA VAL A 62 -26.54 9.69 5.12
C VAL A 62 -26.97 10.47 3.88
N LYS A 63 -26.38 10.13 2.73
CA LYS A 63 -26.62 10.79 1.44
C LYS A 63 -26.96 9.77 0.36
N ASN A 64 -27.99 10.03 -0.42
CA ASN A 64 -28.27 9.28 -1.65
C ASN A 64 -28.09 10.18 -2.89
N GLN A 65 -28.67 9.83 -4.05
CA GLN A 65 -28.51 10.62 -5.27
C GLN A 65 -29.35 11.92 -5.26
N ASP A 66 -30.44 11.94 -4.50
CA ASP A 66 -31.44 13.02 -4.52
C ASP A 66 -31.29 13.98 -3.33
N GLU A 67 -30.96 13.47 -2.14
CA GLU A 67 -30.98 14.22 -0.89
C GLU A 67 -29.96 13.72 0.15
N GLU A 68 -29.77 14.54 1.18
CA GLU A 68 -28.87 14.28 2.32
C GLU A 68 -29.63 14.50 3.62
N LYS A 69 -29.58 13.55 4.54
CA LYS A 69 -30.33 13.56 5.79
C LYS A 69 -29.43 13.29 6.99
N ARG A 70 -29.61 14.08 8.05
CA ARG A 70 -29.00 13.85 9.35
C ARG A 70 -30.05 13.31 10.31
N PHE A 71 -29.70 12.24 11.00
CA PHE A 71 -30.54 11.56 11.97
C PHE A 71 -29.88 11.64 13.36
N ASP A 72 -30.69 11.83 14.38
CA ASP A 72 -30.31 11.57 15.77
C ASP A 72 -30.17 10.05 15.96
N ARG A 73 -29.12 9.61 16.67
CA ARG A 73 -28.83 8.18 16.87
C ARG A 73 -28.96 7.69 18.32
N GLU A 74 -29.42 8.51 19.26
CA GLU A 74 -29.52 8.11 20.68
C GLU A 74 -30.46 6.91 20.91
N GLN A 75 -31.44 6.72 20.02
CA GLN A 75 -32.41 5.61 20.07
C GLN A 75 -32.11 4.50 19.04
N MET A 76 -30.99 4.60 18.31
CA MET A 76 -30.70 3.78 17.14
C MET A 76 -30.12 2.41 17.53
N LYS A 77 -30.85 1.34 17.20
CA LYS A 77 -30.35 -0.03 17.32
C LYS A 77 -29.50 -0.41 16.11
N MET A 78 -28.42 -1.13 16.36
CA MET A 78 -27.68 -1.87 15.33
C MET A 78 -28.27 -3.27 15.22
N GLU A 79 -28.44 -3.78 13.99
CA GLU A 79 -28.95 -5.14 13.76
C GLU A 79 -27.82 -6.19 13.70
N ASP A 80 -26.66 -5.80 13.17
CA ASP A 80 -25.40 -6.54 13.25
C ASP A 80 -24.45 -5.91 14.28
N THR A 81 -23.47 -6.67 14.78
CA THR A 81 -22.41 -6.17 15.69
C THR A 81 -21.32 -5.34 15.00
N ASP A 82 -21.55 -4.91 13.76
CA ASP A 82 -20.56 -4.24 12.92
C ASP A 82 -20.38 -2.77 13.31
N THR A 83 -19.15 -2.26 13.25
CA THR A 83 -18.83 -0.86 13.58
C THR A 83 -19.04 0.01 12.35
N LEU A 84 -19.98 0.95 12.41
CA LEU A 84 -20.24 1.91 11.32
C LEU A 84 -18.99 2.75 10.99
N LEU A 85 -18.67 2.84 9.69
CA LEU A 85 -17.59 3.64 9.14
C LEU A 85 -18.14 4.74 8.21
N LEU A 86 -17.29 5.72 7.88
CA LEU A 86 -17.58 6.66 6.79
C LEU A 86 -17.55 5.94 5.44
N ASP A 87 -18.33 6.43 4.49
CA ASP A 87 -18.50 5.89 3.13
C ASP A 87 -19.12 4.49 3.01
N GLU A 88 -19.62 3.90 4.09
CA GLU A 88 -20.48 2.70 4.03
C GLU A 88 -21.91 3.04 3.55
N GLU A 89 -22.52 2.14 2.78
CA GLU A 89 -23.95 2.21 2.46
C GLU A 89 -24.79 1.59 3.59
N VAL A 90 -25.86 2.27 4.01
CA VAL A 90 -26.75 1.86 5.09
C VAL A 90 -28.22 2.08 4.70
N SER A 91 -29.14 1.31 5.27
CA SER A 91 -30.54 1.76 5.45
C SER A 91 -30.77 2.17 6.89
N ILE A 92 -31.35 3.35 7.09
CA ILE A 92 -31.84 3.82 8.38
C ILE A 92 -33.37 3.76 8.39
N THR A 93 -33.92 3.02 9.35
CA THR A 93 -35.33 3.13 9.73
C THR A 93 -35.46 4.23 10.78
N TYR A 94 -36.28 5.25 10.52
CA TYR A 94 -36.43 6.43 11.37
C TYR A 94 -37.89 6.80 11.62
N ARG A 95 -38.13 7.59 12.67
CA ARG A 95 -39.37 8.35 12.90
C ARG A 95 -39.08 9.85 12.70
N LYS A 96 -40.06 10.59 12.17
CA LYS A 96 -40.03 12.07 12.15
C LYS A 96 -40.77 12.62 13.36
N GLU A 97 -40.11 13.47 14.14
CA GLU A 97 -40.70 14.19 15.29
C GLU A 97 -40.46 15.69 15.13
N LYS A 98 -41.50 16.42 14.69
CA LYS A 98 -41.41 17.82 14.26
C LYS A 98 -40.31 17.96 13.19
N GLU A 99 -39.23 18.68 13.46
CA GLU A 99 -38.10 18.86 12.54
C GLU A 99 -36.97 17.83 12.73
N HIS A 100 -37.06 16.94 13.73
CA HIS A 100 -36.04 15.94 14.02
C HIS A 100 -36.33 14.61 13.31
N LEU A 101 -35.28 13.96 12.81
CA LEU A 101 -35.32 12.59 12.30
C LEU A 101 -34.60 11.70 13.31
N ILE A 102 -35.32 10.79 13.96
CA ILE A 102 -34.76 9.90 15.00
C ILE A 102 -34.55 8.52 14.38
N ALA A 103 -33.30 8.09 14.26
CA ALA A 103 -32.96 6.75 13.81
C ALA A 103 -33.33 5.73 14.89
N LEU A 104 -34.07 4.69 14.49
CA LEU A 104 -34.54 3.61 15.35
C LEU A 104 -33.75 2.32 15.10
N GLN A 105 -33.34 2.10 13.85
CA GLN A 105 -32.55 0.96 13.41
C GLN A 105 -31.63 1.39 12.26
N CYS A 106 -30.39 0.93 12.28
CA CYS A 106 -29.44 1.07 11.18
C CYS A 106 -28.95 -0.31 10.73
N VAL A 107 -28.99 -0.54 9.43
CA VAL A 107 -28.57 -1.79 8.79
C VAL A 107 -27.50 -1.44 7.76
N VAL A 108 -26.28 -1.93 7.96
CA VAL A 108 -25.24 -1.82 6.94
C VAL A 108 -25.70 -2.60 5.72
N LYS A 109 -25.83 -1.93 4.57
CA LYS A 109 -25.97 -2.62 3.30
C LYS A 109 -24.62 -3.28 3.05
N LYS A 110 -24.52 -4.56 3.44
CA LYS A 110 -23.46 -5.45 3.01
C LYS A 110 -23.52 -5.51 1.49
N VAL A 111 -22.78 -4.61 0.85
CA VAL A 111 -22.52 -4.61 -0.58
C VAL A 111 -22.08 -6.01 -0.89
N ALA A 112 -22.93 -6.77 -1.59
CA ALA A 112 -22.54 -8.05 -2.11
C ALA A 112 -21.34 -7.76 -3.00
N LYS A 113 -20.14 -8.16 -2.55
CA LYS A 113 -18.95 -8.06 -3.39
C LYS A 113 -19.31 -8.75 -4.68
N GLN A 114 -19.46 -7.97 -5.75
CA GLN A 114 -19.32 -8.51 -7.08
C GLN A 114 -18.01 -9.26 -7.04
N GLN A 115 -18.01 -10.53 -7.45
CA GLN A 115 -16.76 -11.22 -7.67
C GLN A 115 -16.10 -10.46 -8.83
N GLU A 116 -15.19 -9.55 -8.48
CA GLU A 116 -14.39 -8.82 -9.45
C GLU A 116 -13.75 -9.88 -10.33
N GLU A 117 -14.19 -9.91 -11.60
CA GLU A 117 -13.86 -10.99 -12.51
C GLU A 117 -12.36 -10.91 -12.76
N LYS A 118 -11.63 -11.92 -12.23
CA LYS A 118 -10.17 -11.87 -12.14
C LYS A 118 -9.58 -11.50 -13.48
N THR A 119 -8.74 -10.46 -13.48
CA THR A 119 -8.10 -9.99 -14.70
C THR A 119 -7.27 -11.12 -15.33
N GLU A 120 -7.06 -11.08 -16.65
CA GLU A 120 -6.29 -12.11 -17.36
C GLU A 120 -4.91 -12.34 -16.71
N LYS A 121 -4.29 -11.26 -16.22
CA LYS A 121 -3.06 -11.28 -15.41
C LYS A 121 -3.19 -12.07 -14.10
N GLU A 122 -4.26 -11.87 -13.33
CA GLU A 122 -4.48 -12.60 -12.08
C GLU A 122 -4.77 -14.08 -12.34
N VAL A 123 -5.50 -14.39 -13.43
CA VAL A 123 -5.73 -15.77 -13.88
C VAL A 123 -4.42 -16.43 -14.36
N ALA A 124 -3.52 -15.69 -15.00
CA ALA A 124 -2.19 -16.18 -15.37
C ALA A 124 -1.31 -16.43 -14.14
N ILE A 125 -1.28 -15.49 -13.18
CA ILE A 125 -0.54 -15.62 -11.93
C ILE A 125 -1.04 -16.80 -11.08
N ASP A 126 -2.36 -16.98 -10.94
CA ASP A 126 -2.92 -18.13 -10.22
C ASP A 126 -2.55 -19.46 -10.89
N LYS A 127 -2.49 -19.52 -12.23
CA LYS A 127 -2.02 -20.72 -12.95
C LYS A 127 -0.54 -21.02 -12.70
N ILE A 128 0.30 -19.99 -12.65
CA ILE A 128 1.73 -20.15 -12.30
C ILE A 128 1.83 -20.73 -10.88
N ILE A 129 1.21 -20.10 -9.88
CA ILE A 129 1.25 -20.54 -8.48
C ILE A 129 0.70 -21.96 -8.31
N ALA A 130 -0.39 -22.32 -9.00
CA ALA A 130 -0.98 -23.66 -8.95
C ALA A 130 -0.14 -24.74 -9.65
N SER A 131 0.88 -24.34 -10.43
CA SER A 131 1.82 -25.26 -11.10
C SER A 131 3.14 -25.46 -10.35
N MET A 132 3.39 -24.67 -9.29
CA MET A 132 4.64 -24.67 -8.55
C MET A 132 4.66 -25.71 -7.42
N SER A 133 5.80 -26.37 -7.22
CA SER A 133 6.06 -27.18 -6.01
C SER A 133 6.17 -26.30 -4.76
N ILE A 134 6.10 -26.88 -3.56
CA ILE A 134 6.24 -26.11 -2.33
C ILE A 134 7.68 -25.58 -2.15
N GLU A 135 8.66 -26.30 -2.67
CA GLU A 135 10.05 -25.85 -2.83
C GLU A 135 10.14 -24.61 -3.72
N GLU A 136 9.49 -24.60 -4.88
CA GLU A 136 9.45 -23.46 -5.81
C GLU A 136 8.72 -22.25 -5.20
N LYS A 137 7.60 -22.50 -4.51
CA LYS A 137 6.82 -21.48 -3.82
C LYS A 137 7.62 -20.79 -2.72
N VAL A 138 8.40 -21.55 -1.95
CA VAL A 138 9.26 -20.99 -0.89
C VAL A 138 10.51 -20.32 -1.48
N GLY A 139 11.11 -20.87 -2.55
CA GLY A 139 12.24 -20.23 -3.24
C GLY A 139 11.93 -18.84 -3.79
N GLN A 140 10.73 -18.68 -4.39
CA GLN A 140 10.29 -17.42 -4.97
C GLN A 140 10.08 -16.28 -3.96
N ILE A 141 10.04 -16.53 -2.64
CA ILE A 141 9.98 -15.49 -1.61
C ILE A 141 11.36 -15.04 -1.06
N PHE A 142 12.47 -15.49 -1.63
CA PHE A 142 13.82 -15.02 -1.27
C PHE A 142 14.40 -14.05 -2.31
N PHE A 143 14.89 -12.90 -1.84
CA PHE A 143 15.66 -11.91 -2.60
C PHE A 143 17.10 -11.93 -2.08
N VAL A 144 17.90 -12.77 -2.72
CA VAL A 144 19.20 -13.21 -2.16
C VAL A 144 20.29 -12.19 -2.47
N ARG A 145 21.18 -11.90 -1.52
CA ARG A 145 22.43 -11.21 -1.86
C ARG A 145 23.28 -12.10 -2.78
N CYS A 146 23.52 -11.65 -4.01
CA CYS A 146 24.23 -12.40 -5.06
C CYS A 146 25.50 -13.06 -4.51
N PRO A 147 25.62 -14.41 -4.52
CA PRO A 147 26.71 -15.12 -3.85
C PRO A 147 27.99 -15.15 -4.70
N ASP A 148 29.16 -15.19 -4.05
CA ASP A 148 30.45 -15.23 -4.76
C ASP A 148 30.71 -16.58 -5.48
N MET A 149 30.02 -17.65 -5.06
CA MET A 149 30.15 -19.01 -5.59
C MET A 149 28.78 -19.66 -5.74
N TYR A 150 28.64 -20.48 -6.79
CA TYR A 150 27.40 -21.17 -7.20
C TYR A 150 26.25 -20.22 -7.59
N SER A 151 26.57 -19.02 -8.11
CA SER A 151 25.58 -17.98 -8.37
C SER A 151 24.67 -18.23 -9.58
N ILE A 152 25.00 -19.19 -10.45
CA ILE A 152 24.06 -19.63 -11.50
C ILE A 152 23.30 -20.84 -10.97
N GLU A 153 24.03 -21.81 -10.42
CA GLU A 153 23.55 -23.10 -9.98
C GLU A 153 22.52 -23.00 -8.83
N ASP A 154 22.67 -22.01 -7.93
CA ASP A 154 21.73 -21.77 -6.84
C ASP A 154 20.40 -21.14 -7.30
N VAL A 155 20.34 -20.55 -8.51
CA VAL A 155 19.09 -19.99 -9.08
C VAL A 155 18.06 -21.11 -9.26
N ASP A 156 18.47 -22.23 -9.88
CA ASP A 156 17.62 -23.41 -10.01
C ASP A 156 17.56 -24.20 -8.69
N THR A 157 18.70 -24.50 -8.05
CA THR A 157 18.76 -25.34 -6.82
C THR A 157 17.87 -24.83 -5.68
N TYR A 158 17.68 -23.50 -5.58
CA TYR A 158 16.83 -22.87 -4.57
C TYR A 158 15.61 -22.13 -5.16
N HIS A 159 15.36 -22.27 -6.46
CA HIS A 159 14.24 -21.66 -7.20
C HIS A 159 14.03 -20.16 -6.88
N LEU A 160 15.11 -19.38 -6.85
CA LEU A 160 15.16 -18.07 -6.17
C LEU A 160 14.23 -17.00 -6.75
N GLY A 161 13.64 -16.18 -5.87
CA GLY A 161 12.79 -15.04 -6.25
C GLY A 161 13.57 -13.94 -6.97
N GLY A 162 14.81 -13.69 -6.55
CA GLY A 162 15.71 -12.72 -7.19
C GLY A 162 17.09 -12.63 -6.56
N TYR A 163 17.95 -11.77 -7.14
CA TYR A 163 19.26 -11.39 -6.61
C TYR A 163 19.41 -9.89 -6.37
N ILE A 164 20.09 -9.51 -5.29
CA ILE A 164 20.54 -8.15 -5.00
C ILE A 164 22.06 -8.07 -5.20
N LEU A 165 22.50 -7.09 -5.96
CA LEU A 165 23.88 -6.86 -6.37
C LEU A 165 24.52 -5.77 -5.49
N PHE A 166 25.81 -5.93 -5.18
CA PHE A 166 26.60 -4.99 -4.37
C PHE A 166 27.86 -4.55 -5.12
N ASP A 167 28.68 -3.66 -4.53
CA ASP A 167 29.92 -3.15 -5.14
C ASP A 167 30.79 -4.25 -5.77
N ARG A 168 30.90 -5.41 -5.11
CA ARG A 168 31.66 -6.58 -5.57
C ARG A 168 31.17 -7.17 -6.90
N ASP A 169 29.90 -7.00 -7.22
CA ASP A 169 29.28 -7.54 -8.43
C ASP A 169 29.58 -6.69 -9.68
N PHE A 170 30.17 -5.51 -9.49
CA PHE A 170 30.50 -4.52 -10.52
C PHE A 170 31.99 -4.16 -10.54
N LYS A 171 32.64 -4.11 -9.37
CA LYS A 171 34.06 -3.80 -9.21
C LYS A 171 34.93 -4.77 -10.03
N ASP A 172 35.95 -4.20 -10.66
CA ASP A 172 36.97 -4.89 -11.49
C ASP A 172 36.40 -5.70 -12.70
N GLN A 173 35.10 -5.55 -13.01
CA GLN A 173 34.45 -6.12 -14.20
C GLN A 173 34.18 -5.05 -15.26
N ASN A 174 34.04 -5.46 -16.53
CA ASN A 174 33.58 -4.57 -17.59
C ASN A 174 32.05 -4.68 -17.80
N TYR A 175 31.45 -3.67 -18.42
CA TYR A 175 29.99 -3.59 -18.63
C TYR A 175 29.39 -4.85 -19.30
N GLN A 176 30.08 -5.42 -20.30
CA GLN A 176 29.59 -6.58 -21.05
C GLN A 176 29.65 -7.87 -20.22
N ASP A 177 30.63 -8.01 -19.33
CA ASP A 177 30.73 -9.16 -18.42
C ASP A 177 29.55 -9.16 -17.43
N VAL A 178 29.20 -7.97 -16.90
CA VAL A 178 28.03 -7.78 -16.02
C VAL A 178 26.74 -8.12 -16.77
N VAL A 179 26.53 -7.58 -17.98
CA VAL A 179 25.37 -7.93 -18.82
C VAL A 179 25.28 -9.44 -19.06
N ALA A 180 26.39 -10.09 -19.41
CA ALA A 180 26.43 -11.54 -19.67
C ALA A 180 26.12 -12.36 -18.40
N LYS A 181 26.66 -11.97 -17.24
CA LYS A 181 26.40 -12.57 -15.92
C LYS A 181 24.93 -12.47 -15.54
N LEU A 182 24.33 -11.29 -15.64
CA LEU A 182 22.90 -11.08 -15.31
C LEU A 182 21.96 -11.76 -16.32
N THR A 183 22.35 -11.82 -17.61
CA THR A 183 21.63 -12.59 -18.64
C THR A 183 21.67 -14.09 -18.35
N ALA A 184 22.80 -14.62 -17.84
CA ALA A 184 22.90 -16.03 -17.44
C ALA A 184 21.95 -16.36 -16.27
N TYR A 185 21.86 -15.49 -15.25
CA TYR A 185 20.92 -15.69 -14.14
C TYR A 185 19.45 -15.71 -14.61
N GLN A 186 19.06 -14.80 -15.52
CA GLN A 186 17.71 -14.79 -16.08
C GLN A 186 17.42 -16.01 -16.97
N LYS A 187 18.45 -16.60 -17.59
CA LYS A 187 18.31 -17.81 -18.43
C LYS A 187 18.14 -19.08 -17.59
N GLU A 188 18.79 -19.17 -16.43
CA GLU A 188 18.68 -20.32 -15.53
C GLU A 188 17.35 -20.32 -14.75
N ALA A 189 16.77 -19.14 -14.52
CA ALA A 189 15.55 -18.99 -13.73
C ALA A 189 14.29 -19.48 -14.45
N LYS A 190 13.72 -20.60 -13.99
CA LYS A 190 12.39 -21.09 -14.40
C LYS A 190 11.27 -20.04 -14.24
N VAL A 191 11.38 -19.17 -13.24
CA VAL A 191 10.56 -17.96 -13.08
C VAL A 191 11.50 -16.74 -13.05
N PRO A 192 11.49 -15.88 -14.07
CA PRO A 192 12.43 -14.76 -14.22
C PRO A 192 12.65 -13.93 -12.95
N LEU A 193 13.91 -13.59 -12.68
CA LEU A 193 14.36 -13.00 -11.42
C LEU A 193 14.00 -11.53 -11.30
N LEU A 194 13.68 -11.10 -10.07
CA LEU A 194 13.97 -9.72 -9.68
C LEU A 194 15.49 -9.58 -9.57
N ILE A 195 16.07 -8.56 -10.20
CA ILE A 195 17.49 -8.23 -10.08
C ILE A 195 17.57 -6.81 -9.56
N GLY A 196 18.01 -6.68 -8.30
CA GLY A 196 17.99 -5.45 -7.51
C GLY A 196 19.37 -4.89 -7.21
N VAL A 197 19.41 -3.60 -6.86
CA VAL A 197 20.61 -2.88 -6.43
C VAL A 197 20.21 -1.63 -5.62
N ASP A 198 21.05 -1.15 -4.72
CA ASP A 198 20.89 0.13 -4.03
C ASP A 198 21.55 1.29 -4.82
N GLU A 199 20.95 1.72 -5.93
CA GLU A 199 21.44 2.88 -6.67
C GLU A 199 20.68 4.15 -6.24
N GLU A 200 20.88 4.57 -4.99
CA GLU A 200 20.23 5.75 -4.41
C GLU A 200 20.78 7.04 -5.04
N GLY A 201 22.10 7.17 -5.02
CA GLY A 201 22.84 8.42 -5.26
C GLY A 201 23.68 8.84 -4.05
N GLY A 202 24.59 9.78 -4.27
CA GLY A 202 25.47 10.33 -3.24
C GLY A 202 26.38 9.28 -2.61
N THR A 203 26.12 8.97 -1.33
CA THR A 203 26.93 8.01 -0.54
C THR A 203 26.62 6.55 -0.85
N VAL A 204 25.50 6.25 -1.55
CA VAL A 204 25.10 4.88 -1.89
C VAL A 204 24.90 4.77 -3.40
N ASN A 205 25.99 4.38 -4.07
CA ASN A 205 26.08 4.11 -5.51
C ASN A 205 26.86 2.80 -5.71
N ARG A 206 26.22 1.78 -6.29
CA ARG A 206 26.81 0.46 -6.57
C ARG A 206 27.28 0.35 -8.02
N VAL A 207 26.57 1.01 -8.95
CA VAL A 207 26.73 0.84 -10.40
C VAL A 207 27.44 2.03 -11.04
N SER A 208 26.96 3.25 -10.79
CA SER A 208 27.53 4.47 -11.37
C SER A 208 28.97 4.74 -10.94
N THR A 209 29.37 4.25 -9.77
CA THR A 209 30.75 4.22 -9.25
C THR A 209 31.75 3.55 -10.19
N TYR A 210 31.29 2.63 -11.05
CA TYR A 210 32.13 1.88 -11.99
C TYR A 210 31.81 2.16 -13.46
N PHE A 211 30.59 2.62 -13.77
CA PHE A 211 30.10 2.73 -15.15
C PHE A 211 29.61 4.13 -15.58
N ARG A 212 29.86 5.18 -14.77
CA ARG A 212 29.75 6.59 -15.18
C ARG A 212 31.06 7.32 -14.85
N GLU A 213 31.34 8.42 -15.58
CA GLU A 213 32.47 9.31 -15.28
C GLU A 213 32.29 10.02 -13.92
N VAL A 214 31.04 10.28 -13.54
CA VAL A 214 30.63 10.84 -12.25
C VAL A 214 29.54 9.92 -11.67
N PRO A 215 29.61 9.46 -10.41
CA PRO A 215 28.53 8.72 -9.77
C PRO A 215 27.22 9.54 -9.70
N PHE A 216 26.06 8.92 -9.49
CA PHE A 216 24.83 9.70 -9.29
C PHE A 216 24.92 10.52 -8.00
N TRP A 217 24.50 11.79 -8.06
CA TRP A 217 24.62 12.72 -6.93
C TRP A 217 23.58 12.41 -5.83
N SER A 218 23.72 13.01 -4.64
CA SER A 218 22.71 12.82 -3.59
C SER A 218 21.39 13.49 -4.01
N PRO A 219 20.24 13.04 -3.48
CA PRO A 219 18.96 13.70 -3.73
C PRO A 219 18.92 15.14 -3.19
N GLN A 220 19.83 15.53 -2.28
CA GLN A 220 19.99 16.91 -1.81
C GLN A 220 20.73 17.76 -2.86
N ASP A 221 21.87 17.29 -3.37
CA ASP A 221 22.69 18.02 -4.35
C ASP A 221 21.92 18.24 -5.66
N LEU A 222 21.26 17.20 -6.17
CA LEU A 222 20.41 17.27 -7.37
C LEU A 222 19.29 18.31 -7.21
N TYR A 223 18.68 18.39 -6.03
CA TYR A 223 17.62 19.35 -5.76
C TYR A 223 18.15 20.78 -5.56
N GLN A 224 19.34 20.93 -4.97
CA GLN A 224 20.01 22.22 -4.81
C GLN A 224 20.45 22.81 -6.17
N GLU A 225 20.98 21.97 -7.07
CA GLU A 225 21.47 22.40 -8.39
C GLU A 225 20.34 22.68 -9.38
N GLY A 226 19.35 21.78 -9.48
CA GLY A 226 18.33 21.83 -10.54
C GLY A 226 16.91 21.45 -10.13
N GLY A 227 16.63 21.33 -8.83
CA GLY A 227 15.29 21.05 -8.30
C GLY A 227 14.67 19.74 -8.80
N MET A 228 13.34 19.65 -8.72
CA MET A 228 12.61 18.46 -9.21
C MET A 228 12.85 18.11 -10.70
N PRO A 229 13.06 19.05 -11.64
CA PRO A 229 13.43 18.71 -13.00
C PRO A 229 14.71 17.87 -13.09
N LEU A 230 15.76 18.23 -12.34
CA LEU A 230 17.02 17.48 -12.35
C LEU A 230 16.88 16.10 -11.69
N ILE A 231 16.10 15.99 -10.60
CA ILE A 231 15.72 14.71 -9.98
C ILE A 231 15.02 13.78 -11.00
N ILE A 232 14.14 14.30 -11.86
CA ILE A 232 13.44 13.51 -12.89
C ILE A 232 14.41 13.01 -13.96
N SER A 233 15.35 13.85 -14.42
CA SER A 233 16.36 13.41 -15.41
C SER A 233 17.36 12.41 -14.83
N ASP A 234 17.84 12.60 -13.60
CA ASP A 234 18.70 11.63 -12.88
C ASP A 234 17.99 10.29 -12.74
N THR A 235 16.75 10.28 -12.23
CA THR A 235 15.94 9.07 -12.06
C THR A 235 15.71 8.34 -13.40
N LYS A 236 15.56 9.09 -14.50
CA LYS A 236 15.42 8.52 -15.85
C LYS A 236 16.73 7.88 -16.34
N GLU A 237 17.85 8.60 -16.27
CA GLU A 237 19.16 8.08 -16.71
C GLU A 237 19.56 6.84 -15.90
N LYS A 238 19.34 6.88 -14.59
CA LYS A 238 19.51 5.78 -13.64
C LYS A 238 18.64 4.57 -14.01
N ALA A 239 17.37 4.76 -14.34
CA ALA A 239 16.50 3.69 -14.82
C ALA A 239 16.97 3.09 -16.16
N GLU A 240 17.46 3.92 -17.09
CA GLU A 240 17.97 3.46 -18.38
C GLU A 240 19.29 2.69 -18.23
N LEU A 241 20.24 3.17 -17.42
CA LEU A 241 21.51 2.49 -17.13
C LEU A 241 21.29 1.09 -16.53
N LEU A 242 20.47 1.01 -15.47
CA LEU A 242 20.21 -0.25 -14.76
C LEU A 242 19.53 -1.28 -15.67
N LYS A 243 18.48 -0.87 -16.40
CA LYS A 243 17.77 -1.77 -17.31
C LYS A 243 18.64 -2.25 -18.47
N ASN A 244 19.54 -1.41 -18.99
CA ASN A 244 20.47 -1.79 -20.04
C ASN A 244 21.56 -2.79 -19.57
N MET A 245 21.67 -3.03 -18.25
CA MET A 245 22.47 -4.13 -17.67
C MET A 245 21.66 -5.41 -17.41
N GLY A 246 20.32 -5.34 -17.43
CA GLY A 246 19.42 -6.41 -16.98
C GLY A 246 18.97 -6.28 -15.52
N ILE A 247 19.30 -5.19 -14.84
CA ILE A 247 18.81 -4.86 -13.49
C ILE A 247 17.40 -4.28 -13.62
N ASN A 248 16.43 -4.84 -12.90
CA ASN A 248 15.00 -4.54 -13.07
C ASN A 248 14.31 -3.99 -11.81
N VAL A 249 15.03 -3.94 -10.68
CA VAL A 249 14.64 -3.24 -9.45
C VAL A 249 15.76 -2.29 -9.04
N ASN A 250 15.40 -1.07 -8.61
CA ASN A 250 16.29 -0.24 -7.80
C ASN A 250 15.65 -0.10 -6.40
N LEU A 251 16.44 -0.32 -5.36
CA LEU A 251 16.01 -0.24 -3.96
C LEU A 251 15.94 1.23 -3.51
N ALA A 252 15.10 2.00 -4.20
CA ALA A 252 14.94 3.44 -4.07
C ALA A 252 13.49 3.87 -4.41
N PRO A 253 13.02 5.05 -3.96
CA PRO A 253 13.73 6.06 -3.17
C PRO A 253 13.80 5.78 -1.66
N VAL A 254 14.78 6.40 -1.00
CA VAL A 254 14.73 6.64 0.44
C VAL A 254 13.58 7.60 0.73
N ALA A 255 12.64 7.15 1.55
CA ALA A 255 11.43 7.87 1.95
C ALA A 255 11.52 8.44 3.39
N ASP A 256 12.61 8.16 4.09
CA ASP A 256 12.87 8.63 5.45
C ASP A 256 12.91 10.16 5.54
N VAL A 257 12.27 10.72 6.56
CA VAL A 257 12.26 12.16 6.84
C VAL A 257 13.39 12.49 7.82
N SER A 258 14.36 13.27 7.36
CA SER A 258 15.39 13.88 8.21
C SER A 258 15.70 15.29 7.73
N THR A 259 16.02 16.17 8.68
CA THR A 259 16.37 17.58 8.47
C THR A 259 17.58 18.01 9.29
N HIS A 260 18.28 17.08 9.94
CA HIS A 260 19.40 17.35 10.83
C HIS A 260 20.62 16.55 10.38
N THR A 261 21.75 17.22 10.18
CA THR A 261 22.99 16.67 9.60
C THR A 261 23.62 15.53 10.42
N GLU A 262 23.24 15.42 11.69
CA GLU A 262 23.66 14.40 12.64
C GLU A 262 22.80 13.13 12.63
N ASP A 263 21.62 13.13 11.99
CA ASP A 263 20.82 11.92 11.80
C ASP A 263 21.56 10.98 10.82
N PHE A 264 21.73 9.70 11.17
CA PHE A 264 22.42 8.71 10.34
C PHE A 264 21.90 8.66 8.88
N ILE A 265 20.58 8.79 8.71
CA ILE A 265 19.93 8.71 7.40
C ILE A 265 20.04 10.01 6.59
N TYR A 266 20.46 11.14 7.19
CA TYR A 266 20.38 12.47 6.57
C TYR A 266 20.98 12.51 5.17
N ALA A 267 22.24 12.09 5.03
CA ALA A 267 22.99 12.15 3.76
C ALA A 267 22.48 11.21 2.65
N ARG A 268 21.54 10.31 2.96
CA ARG A 268 20.81 9.46 2.00
C ARG A 268 19.38 9.98 1.74
N SER A 269 18.81 10.68 2.72
CA SER A 269 17.48 11.31 2.63
C SER A 269 17.47 12.56 1.74
N PHE A 270 16.27 13.00 1.37
CA PHE A 270 16.04 14.27 0.66
C PHE A 270 16.38 15.53 1.47
N GLY A 271 16.63 15.42 2.79
CA GLY A 271 17.04 16.55 3.63
C GLY A 271 15.97 17.62 3.85
N LYS A 272 14.67 17.28 3.67
CA LYS A 272 13.52 18.19 3.81
C LYS A 272 12.44 17.60 4.71
N ASN A 273 11.48 18.45 5.10
CA ASN A 273 10.30 18.04 5.86
C ASN A 273 9.44 17.00 5.10
N ALA A 274 8.53 16.37 5.84
CA ALA A 274 7.68 15.29 5.35
C ALA A 274 6.88 15.60 4.07
N HIS A 275 6.42 16.85 3.86
CA HIS A 275 5.65 17.21 2.66
C HIS A 275 6.52 17.40 1.42
N GLU A 276 7.69 18.02 1.57
CA GLU A 276 8.68 18.14 0.49
C GLU A 276 9.25 16.76 0.11
N THR A 277 9.62 15.95 1.11
CA THR A 277 10.10 14.57 0.91
C THR A 277 9.02 13.67 0.29
N ALA A 278 7.75 13.87 0.64
CA ALA A 278 6.64 13.16 -0.03
C ALA A 278 6.46 13.56 -1.50
N ASN A 279 6.68 14.82 -1.86
CA ASN A 279 6.69 15.24 -3.27
C ASN A 279 7.88 14.63 -4.03
N TYR A 280 9.09 14.62 -3.43
CA TYR A 280 10.25 13.93 -3.97
C TYR A 280 9.99 12.44 -4.22
N VAL A 281 9.57 11.70 -3.20
CA VAL A 281 9.26 10.25 -3.28
C VAL A 281 8.23 9.96 -4.37
N LYS A 282 7.12 10.71 -4.39
CA LYS A 282 6.07 10.60 -5.42
C LYS A 282 6.63 10.79 -6.82
N THR A 283 7.51 11.77 -7.02
CA THR A 283 8.12 12.06 -8.32
C THR A 283 9.11 10.98 -8.76
N VAL A 284 9.96 10.47 -7.85
CA VAL A 284 10.91 9.41 -8.17
C VAL A 284 10.17 8.12 -8.52
N VAL A 285 9.23 7.67 -7.68
CA VAL A 285 8.42 6.46 -7.94
C VAL A 285 7.69 6.56 -9.28
N HIS A 286 7.01 7.67 -9.55
CA HIS A 286 6.29 7.87 -10.82
C HIS A 286 7.22 7.88 -12.04
N THR A 287 8.46 8.33 -11.87
CA THR A 287 9.48 8.35 -12.93
C THR A 287 10.09 6.97 -13.15
N MET A 288 10.41 6.22 -12.08
CA MET A 288 10.86 4.83 -12.17
C MET A 288 9.82 3.95 -12.86
N LYS A 289 8.55 4.06 -12.42
CA LYS A 289 7.41 3.34 -12.99
C LYS A 289 7.22 3.63 -14.48
N LYS A 290 7.32 4.89 -14.90
CA LYS A 290 7.28 5.29 -16.32
C LYS A 290 8.41 4.74 -17.17
N ASN A 291 9.56 4.43 -16.57
CA ASN A 291 10.69 3.82 -17.27
C ASN A 291 10.72 2.28 -17.10
N HIS A 292 9.71 1.67 -16.47
CA HIS A 292 9.62 0.23 -16.18
C HIS A 292 10.83 -0.31 -15.42
N ILE A 293 11.17 0.33 -14.29
CA ILE A 293 12.07 -0.23 -13.27
C ILE A 293 11.35 -0.26 -11.92
N GLY A 294 11.50 -1.36 -11.18
CA GLY A 294 10.83 -1.59 -9.91
C GLY A 294 11.36 -0.66 -8.82
N SER A 295 10.45 -0.15 -7.99
CA SER A 295 10.70 0.81 -6.93
C SER A 295 10.50 0.20 -5.54
N CYS A 296 11.30 0.66 -4.57
CA CYS A 296 11.22 0.24 -3.17
C CYS A 296 11.31 1.45 -2.24
N LEU A 297 10.22 1.70 -1.50
CA LEU A 297 10.19 2.74 -0.48
C LEU A 297 10.89 2.22 0.78
N LYS A 298 11.90 2.94 1.27
CA LYS A 298 12.66 2.52 2.46
C LYS A 298 13.03 3.68 3.40
N HIS A 299 13.17 3.47 4.70
CA HIS A 299 13.11 2.18 5.42
C HIS A 299 11.95 2.21 6.44
N PHE A 300 10.84 1.55 6.11
CA PHE A 300 9.59 1.62 6.90
C PHE A 300 9.82 1.08 8.32
N PRO A 301 9.23 1.68 9.39
CA PRO A 301 8.23 2.76 9.41
C PRO A 301 8.76 4.20 9.25
N GLY A 302 10.07 4.37 9.05
CA GLY A 302 10.74 5.67 9.01
C GLY A 302 11.88 5.72 10.02
N TYR A 303 13.08 5.99 9.53
CA TYR A 303 14.30 5.99 10.34
C TYR A 303 14.39 7.18 11.30
N GLY A 304 13.95 8.37 10.87
CA GLY A 304 14.07 9.61 11.65
C GLY A 304 15.48 9.80 12.21
N ASN A 305 15.57 10.04 13.52
CA ASN A 305 16.81 10.23 14.26
C ASN A 305 17.33 8.95 14.97
N ASN A 306 17.02 7.76 14.44
CA ASN A 306 17.57 6.50 14.96
C ASN A 306 19.05 6.32 14.58
N VAL A 307 19.76 5.55 15.42
CA VAL A 307 21.12 5.07 15.15
C VAL A 307 21.12 3.92 14.14
N ASP A 308 22.28 3.66 13.53
CA ASP A 308 22.45 2.66 12.47
C ASP A 308 22.24 1.20 12.92
N THR A 309 21.24 0.54 12.35
CA THR A 309 20.90 -0.87 12.57
C THR A 309 21.91 -1.87 12.00
N HIS A 310 22.88 -1.43 11.19
CA HIS A 310 24.05 -2.26 10.85
C HIS A 310 25.01 -2.43 12.03
N THR A 311 24.88 -1.61 13.09
CA THR A 311 25.77 -1.61 14.26
C THR A 311 25.13 -2.13 15.56
N GLY A 312 23.84 -2.49 15.52
CA GLY A 312 23.09 -3.04 16.66
C GLY A 312 21.62 -2.61 16.70
N ILE A 313 20.91 -3.00 17.76
CA ILE A 313 19.47 -2.76 17.89
C ILE A 313 19.16 -1.27 18.15
N ALA A 314 18.64 -0.58 17.14
CA ALA A 314 18.03 0.74 17.31
C ALA A 314 16.64 0.64 17.96
N ILE A 315 16.33 1.52 18.92
CA ILE A 315 15.06 1.52 19.66
C ILE A 315 14.40 2.90 19.56
N ASP A 316 13.40 3.01 18.70
CA ASP A 316 12.63 4.23 18.52
C ASP A 316 11.60 4.42 19.67
N LYS A 317 11.55 5.64 20.18
CA LYS A 317 10.70 6.07 21.30
C LYS A 317 9.72 7.18 20.90
N ARG A 318 9.66 7.56 19.62
CA ARG A 318 8.74 8.57 19.07
C ARG A 318 7.29 8.08 19.17
N SER A 319 6.35 9.03 19.24
CA SER A 319 4.93 8.71 19.38
C SER A 319 4.33 8.23 18.05
N MET A 320 3.22 7.47 18.08
CA MET A 320 2.51 7.09 16.84
C MET A 320 2.13 8.33 16.02
N ALA A 321 1.64 9.38 16.68
CA ALA A 321 1.35 10.67 16.07
C ALA A 321 2.57 11.35 15.43
N THR A 322 3.81 11.02 15.84
CA THR A 322 5.03 11.49 15.17
C THR A 322 5.17 10.83 13.80
N PHE A 323 4.98 9.51 13.71
CA PHE A 323 5.01 8.79 12.44
C PHE A 323 3.86 9.23 11.52
N GLU A 324 2.63 9.33 12.05
CA GLU A 324 1.44 9.68 11.27
C GLU A 324 1.49 11.11 10.70
N ASN A 325 2.08 12.07 11.42
CA ASN A 325 2.22 13.46 10.96
C ASN A 325 3.59 13.78 10.33
N SER A 326 4.46 12.78 10.12
CA SER A 326 5.76 12.97 9.46
C SER A 326 6.12 11.76 8.59
N ASP A 327 6.68 10.72 9.20
CA ASP A 327 7.36 9.63 8.50
C ASP A 327 6.44 8.87 7.53
N PHE A 328 5.16 8.70 7.85
CA PHE A 328 4.19 8.03 6.99
C PHE A 328 3.75 8.85 5.77
N ILE A 329 4.00 10.16 5.74
CA ILE A 329 3.53 11.04 4.65
C ILE A 329 4.28 10.72 3.33
N PRO A 330 5.62 10.58 3.29
CA PRO A 330 6.33 10.09 2.13
C PRO A 330 5.94 8.67 1.70
N PHE A 331 5.81 7.71 2.64
CA PHE A 331 5.37 6.36 2.30
C PHE A 331 3.99 6.38 1.64
N SER A 332 3.02 7.11 2.22
CA SER A 332 1.69 7.28 1.65
C SER A 332 1.71 7.87 0.24
N ALA A 333 2.55 8.88 0.00
CA ALA A 333 2.69 9.51 -1.32
C ALA A 333 3.34 8.58 -2.36
N GLY A 334 4.32 7.77 -1.96
CA GLY A 334 4.92 6.73 -2.81
C GLY A 334 3.95 5.59 -3.12
N ILE A 335 3.19 5.13 -2.13
CA ILE A 335 2.13 4.11 -2.31
C ILE A 335 1.07 4.63 -3.30
N GLN A 336 0.65 5.90 -3.19
CA GLN A 336 -0.30 6.54 -4.11
C GLN A 336 0.29 6.82 -5.51
N ALA A 337 1.61 7.03 -5.63
CA ALA A 337 2.31 7.01 -6.92
C ALA A 337 2.36 5.60 -7.54
N GLY A 338 2.00 4.57 -6.76
CA GLY A 338 1.98 3.19 -7.17
C GLY A 338 3.35 2.52 -7.08
N ALA A 339 4.10 2.80 -6.02
CA ALA A 339 5.33 2.07 -5.70
C ALA A 339 5.08 0.56 -5.62
N ASP A 340 6.05 -0.21 -6.10
CA ASP A 340 5.89 -1.66 -6.26
C ASP A 340 6.17 -2.42 -4.96
N SER A 341 7.12 -1.89 -4.16
CA SER A 341 7.57 -2.51 -2.92
C SER A 341 7.87 -1.53 -1.78
N VAL A 342 7.90 -2.04 -0.55
CA VAL A 342 8.30 -1.33 0.67
C VAL A 342 9.25 -2.22 1.47
N LEU A 343 10.42 -1.70 1.84
CA LEU A 343 11.39 -2.37 2.72
C LEU A 343 11.17 -1.92 4.16
N VAL A 344 11.06 -2.89 5.07
CA VAL A 344 10.84 -2.70 6.51
C VAL A 344 12.14 -2.93 7.28
N SER A 345 12.53 -1.91 8.05
CA SER A 345 13.79 -1.86 8.81
C SER A 345 13.78 -2.72 10.07
N HIS A 346 14.94 -2.80 10.73
CA HIS A 346 15.16 -3.63 11.92
C HIS A 346 15.12 -2.87 13.25
N ASN A 347 14.61 -1.63 13.28
CA ASN A 347 14.46 -0.88 14.53
C ASN A 347 13.24 -1.38 15.35
N ILE A 348 13.34 -1.33 16.69
CA ILE A 348 12.22 -1.63 17.59
C ILE A 348 11.44 -0.34 17.86
N VAL A 349 10.25 -0.22 17.27
CA VAL A 349 9.45 1.01 17.34
C VAL A 349 8.38 0.90 18.43
N LYS A 350 8.68 1.45 19.62
CA LYS A 350 7.93 1.14 20.85
C LYS A 350 6.43 1.43 20.81
N CYS A 351 5.99 2.43 20.05
CA CYS A 351 4.57 2.78 19.92
C CYS A 351 3.79 1.80 19.03
N MET A 352 4.46 1.04 18.17
CA MET A 352 3.88 0.01 17.31
C MET A 352 4.10 -1.38 17.93
N ASP A 353 5.36 -1.74 18.19
CA ASP A 353 5.71 -2.95 18.93
C ASP A 353 6.99 -2.76 19.75
N ALA A 354 6.87 -2.83 21.08
CA ALA A 354 8.01 -2.69 21.99
C ALA A 354 8.79 -4.01 22.22
N LYS A 355 8.48 -5.08 21.47
CA LYS A 355 9.12 -6.40 21.58
C LYS A 355 9.96 -6.77 20.37
N HIS A 356 9.39 -6.67 19.17
CA HIS A 356 10.00 -7.14 17.94
C HIS A 356 10.55 -5.97 17.10
N PRO A 357 11.64 -6.18 16.35
CA PRO A 357 12.01 -5.33 15.22
C PRO A 357 10.84 -5.11 14.26
N ALA A 358 10.80 -3.97 13.58
CA ALA A 358 9.73 -3.62 12.64
C ALA A 358 9.52 -4.70 11.55
N SER A 359 10.59 -5.19 10.94
CA SER A 359 10.62 -6.30 9.98
C SER A 359 10.07 -7.62 10.51
N LEU A 360 10.09 -7.83 11.83
CA LEU A 360 9.58 -9.04 12.50
C LEU A 360 8.24 -8.81 13.23
N SER A 361 7.64 -7.62 13.14
CA SER A 361 6.38 -7.31 13.81
C SER A 361 5.17 -7.35 12.87
N ALA A 362 4.26 -8.29 13.14
CA ALA A 362 2.95 -8.35 12.49
C ALA A 362 2.07 -7.11 12.72
N LYS A 363 2.38 -6.27 13.73
CA LYS A 363 1.67 -5.00 13.95
C LYS A 363 2.10 -3.94 12.95
N VAL A 364 3.41 -3.83 12.70
CA VAL A 364 4.00 -2.89 11.73
C VAL A 364 3.57 -3.26 10.30
N HIS A 365 3.50 -4.56 10.00
CA HIS A 365 2.96 -5.05 8.72
C HIS A 365 1.46 -4.74 8.55
N ARG A 366 0.64 -4.85 9.61
CA ARG A 366 -0.76 -4.40 9.56
C ARG A 366 -0.89 -2.89 9.34
N ILE A 367 0.00 -2.05 9.89
CA ILE A 367 0.00 -0.61 9.55
C ILE A 367 0.16 -0.39 8.04
N LEU A 368 1.10 -1.09 7.39
CA LEU A 368 1.24 -1.00 5.92
C LEU A 368 -0.02 -1.50 5.18
N ARG A 369 -0.55 -2.67 5.53
CA ARG A 369 -1.70 -3.28 4.83
C ARG A 369 -3.04 -2.59 5.09
N GLU A 370 -3.29 -2.18 6.33
CA GLU A 370 -4.62 -1.81 6.83
C GLU A 370 -4.76 -0.30 7.04
N GLN A 371 -3.72 0.39 7.49
CA GLN A 371 -3.73 1.86 7.65
C GLN A 371 -3.29 2.55 6.36
N LEU A 372 -2.11 2.20 5.81
CA LEU A 372 -1.56 2.79 4.58
C LEU A 372 -2.03 2.09 3.29
N LYS A 373 -2.90 1.08 3.40
CA LYS A 373 -3.57 0.35 2.30
C LYS A 373 -2.62 -0.26 1.25
N PHE A 374 -1.37 -0.56 1.61
CA PHE A 374 -0.35 -1.00 0.67
C PHE A 374 -0.57 -2.45 0.15
N GLN A 375 -0.77 -2.60 -1.16
CA GLN A 375 -1.02 -3.88 -1.82
C GLN A 375 0.20 -4.49 -2.56
N GLY A 376 1.31 -3.76 -2.67
CA GLY A 376 2.55 -4.24 -3.29
C GLY A 376 3.38 -5.14 -2.37
N VAL A 377 4.60 -5.45 -2.78
CA VAL A 377 5.50 -6.36 -2.04
C VAL A 377 6.07 -5.70 -0.79
N ILE A 378 5.80 -6.25 0.39
CA ILE A 378 6.54 -5.89 1.61
C ILE A 378 7.77 -6.80 1.69
N MET A 379 8.94 -6.23 1.96
CA MET A 379 10.16 -6.98 2.19
C MET A 379 10.88 -6.56 3.47
N SER A 380 11.69 -7.45 4.02
CA SER A 380 12.59 -7.13 5.12
C SER A 380 13.82 -6.38 4.60
N ASP A 381 14.52 -5.66 5.47
CA ASP A 381 15.96 -5.40 5.31
C ASP A 381 16.76 -6.73 5.46
N ASP A 382 18.08 -6.77 5.22
CA ASP A 382 18.83 -8.05 5.21
C ASP A 382 18.78 -8.76 6.58
N LEU A 383 18.23 -9.97 6.59
CA LEU A 383 18.06 -10.80 7.79
C LEU A 383 19.40 -11.29 8.39
N ALA A 384 20.54 -10.98 7.77
CA ALA A 384 21.88 -11.21 8.32
C ALA A 384 22.50 -9.99 9.06
N MET A 385 21.79 -8.86 9.18
CA MET A 385 22.28 -7.66 9.89
C MET A 385 22.37 -7.85 11.42
N ASP A 386 23.34 -7.18 12.05
CA ASP A 386 23.60 -7.22 13.49
C ASP A 386 22.38 -6.97 14.39
N ALA A 387 21.48 -6.05 14.02
CA ALA A 387 20.24 -5.82 14.77
C ALA A 387 19.29 -7.04 14.85
N ILE A 388 19.48 -8.03 13.98
CA ILE A 388 18.65 -9.23 13.86
C ILE A 388 19.39 -10.48 14.35
N THR A 389 20.67 -10.64 14.03
CA THR A 389 21.49 -11.76 14.53
C THR A 389 21.74 -11.68 16.04
N GLN A 390 21.67 -10.48 16.64
CA GLN A 390 21.62 -10.29 18.09
C GLN A 390 20.24 -10.54 18.71
N TYR A 391 19.17 -10.65 17.90
CA TYR A 391 17.79 -10.77 18.38
C TYR A 391 17.29 -12.23 18.40
N SER A 392 17.64 -13.06 17.40
CA SER A 392 17.24 -14.48 17.34
C SER A 392 18.13 -15.27 16.36
N ASP A 393 18.17 -16.60 16.50
CA ASP A 393 18.94 -17.48 15.60
C ASP A 393 18.48 -17.36 14.14
N ASP A 394 19.40 -17.23 13.18
CA ASP A 394 19.13 -17.02 11.73
C ASP A 394 17.96 -17.84 11.14
N ALA A 395 17.89 -19.13 11.44
CA ALA A 395 16.84 -20.01 10.92
C ALA A 395 15.43 -19.63 11.44
N SER A 396 15.35 -19.14 12.67
CA SER A 396 14.11 -18.67 13.31
C SER A 396 13.69 -17.29 12.80
N VAL A 397 14.65 -16.46 12.40
CA VAL A 397 14.43 -15.09 11.89
C VAL A 397 13.60 -15.12 10.61
N ALA A 398 13.99 -15.90 9.60
CA ALA A 398 13.27 -15.96 8.32
C ALA A 398 11.82 -16.47 8.48
N VAL A 399 11.64 -17.52 9.30
CA VAL A 399 10.31 -18.04 9.68
C VAL A 399 9.48 -16.95 10.38
N SER A 400 10.10 -16.14 11.23
CA SER A 400 9.44 -15.02 11.92
C SER A 400 9.10 -13.87 10.97
N ALA A 401 9.95 -13.56 10.01
CA ALA A 401 9.71 -12.54 8.99
C ALA A 401 8.52 -12.89 8.09
N VAL A 402 8.39 -14.15 7.64
CA VAL A 402 7.18 -14.61 6.92
C VAL A 402 5.96 -14.50 7.84
N LYS A 403 6.02 -15.02 9.07
CA LYS A 403 4.92 -14.95 10.05
C LYS A 403 4.52 -13.50 10.41
N ALA A 404 5.42 -12.53 10.27
CA ALA A 404 5.11 -11.09 10.42
C ALA A 404 4.31 -10.51 9.24
N GLY A 405 4.48 -11.05 8.03
CA GLY A 405 3.78 -10.61 6.82
C GLY A 405 4.64 -9.98 5.74
N ASN A 406 5.97 -10.18 5.78
CA ASN A 406 6.83 -9.92 4.62
C ASN A 406 6.43 -10.88 3.50
N ASP A 407 6.33 -10.37 2.27
CA ASP A 407 6.14 -11.21 1.08
C ASP A 407 7.47 -11.78 0.56
N LEU A 408 8.56 -11.01 0.73
CA LEU A 408 9.86 -11.25 0.14
C LEU A 408 10.94 -10.99 1.19
N LEU A 409 11.94 -11.87 1.30
CA LEU A 409 12.98 -11.79 2.33
C LEU A 409 14.32 -11.38 1.71
N ILE A 410 14.88 -10.24 2.13
CA ILE A 410 16.28 -9.91 1.81
C ILE A 410 17.19 -10.77 2.68
N CYS A 411 18.12 -11.50 2.05
CA CYS A 411 18.85 -12.56 2.73
C CYS A 411 20.26 -12.80 2.19
N SER A 412 21.27 -12.67 3.06
CA SER A 412 22.61 -13.22 2.81
C SER A 412 22.74 -14.73 3.13
N ASN A 413 22.03 -15.25 4.15
CA ASN A 413 22.20 -16.63 4.66
C ASN A 413 21.14 -17.65 4.15
N TYR A 414 20.71 -17.51 2.89
CA TYR A 414 19.57 -18.22 2.29
C TYR A 414 19.69 -19.75 2.33
N ARG A 415 20.90 -20.30 2.19
CA ARG A 415 21.16 -21.75 2.28
C ARG A 415 20.80 -22.37 3.65
N VAL A 416 20.62 -21.55 4.68
CA VAL A 416 20.09 -21.94 6.00
C VAL A 416 18.63 -21.51 6.15
N GLN A 417 18.32 -20.27 5.76
CA GLN A 417 17.02 -19.64 6.01
C GLN A 417 15.88 -20.20 5.14
N LEU A 418 16.14 -20.55 3.88
CA LEU A 418 15.13 -21.11 2.96
C LEU A 418 14.70 -22.53 3.37
N PRO A 419 15.60 -23.49 3.67
CA PRO A 419 15.21 -24.77 4.25
C PRO A 419 14.41 -24.64 5.55
N ALA A 420 14.71 -23.65 6.40
CA ALA A 420 13.98 -23.41 7.64
C ALA A 420 12.52 -22.95 7.38
N VAL A 421 12.30 -22.06 6.41
CA VAL A 421 10.95 -21.65 5.99
C VAL A 421 10.20 -22.82 5.33
N LEU A 422 10.86 -23.57 4.45
CA LEU A 422 10.28 -24.75 3.80
C LEU A 422 9.79 -25.78 4.82
N GLU A 423 10.60 -26.05 5.85
CA GLU A 423 10.23 -26.93 6.96
C GLU A 423 9.09 -26.37 7.81
N ALA A 424 9.05 -25.06 8.07
CA ALA A 424 7.95 -24.42 8.79
C ALA A 424 6.62 -24.50 8.02
N VAL A 425 6.64 -24.42 6.69
CA VAL A 425 5.43 -24.63 5.85
C VAL A 425 5.03 -26.10 5.83
N LYS A 426 5.98 -27.03 5.66
CA LYS A 426 5.71 -28.49 5.73
C LYS A 426 5.13 -28.94 7.08
N LYS A 427 5.52 -28.27 8.17
CA LYS A 427 4.97 -28.46 9.54
C LYS A 427 3.66 -27.70 9.80
N LYS A 428 3.17 -26.90 8.84
CA LYS A 428 2.01 -26.02 8.94
C LYS A 428 2.11 -24.97 10.06
N GLU A 429 3.33 -24.54 10.39
CA GLU A 429 3.54 -23.33 11.20
C GLU A 429 3.34 -22.04 10.40
N ILE A 430 3.55 -22.13 9.09
CA ILE A 430 3.14 -21.15 8.08
C ILE A 430 2.14 -21.88 7.19
N GLN A 431 1.00 -21.27 6.86
CA GLN A 431 0.03 -21.87 5.94
C GLN A 431 0.47 -21.61 4.49
N GLU A 432 0.23 -22.56 3.58
CA GLU A 432 0.62 -22.43 2.18
C GLU A 432 -0.10 -21.26 1.49
N GLU A 433 -1.34 -20.99 1.91
CA GLU A 433 -2.15 -19.85 1.47
C GLU A 433 -1.51 -18.49 1.77
N GLN A 434 -0.64 -18.41 2.80
CA GLN A 434 0.12 -17.21 3.12
C GLN A 434 1.28 -17.01 2.13
N ILE A 435 1.98 -18.09 1.75
CA ILE A 435 2.99 -18.06 0.69
C ILE A 435 2.34 -17.68 -0.64
N ASP A 436 1.22 -18.33 -1.00
CA ASP A 436 0.46 -18.03 -2.21
C ASP A 436 -0.06 -16.58 -2.26
N ALA A 437 -0.43 -15.98 -1.11
CA ALA A 437 -0.81 -14.57 -1.04
C ALA A 437 0.37 -13.63 -1.34
N SER A 438 1.57 -13.99 -0.89
CA SER A 438 2.80 -13.25 -1.15
C SER A 438 3.30 -13.43 -2.59
N LEU A 439 3.24 -14.65 -3.13
CA LEU A 439 3.56 -14.95 -4.52
C LEU A 439 2.66 -14.19 -5.50
N ARG A 440 1.38 -13.98 -5.19
CA ARG A 440 0.51 -13.12 -6.02
C ARG A 440 1.04 -11.71 -6.16
N ARG A 441 1.65 -11.15 -5.10
CA ARG A 441 2.24 -9.79 -5.14
C ARG A 441 3.56 -9.79 -5.91
N ILE A 442 4.44 -10.78 -5.66
CA ILE A 442 5.74 -10.91 -6.34
C ILE A 442 5.56 -11.18 -7.84
N LEU A 443 4.70 -12.12 -8.23
CA LEU A 443 4.45 -12.43 -9.64
C LEU A 443 3.69 -11.30 -10.33
N LYS A 444 2.78 -10.59 -9.64
CA LYS A 444 2.20 -9.34 -10.18
C LYS A 444 3.27 -8.28 -10.42
N TRP A 445 4.25 -8.11 -9.53
CA TRP A 445 5.36 -7.18 -9.74
C TRP A 445 6.23 -7.60 -10.93
N LYS A 446 6.62 -8.87 -11.02
CA LYS A 446 7.35 -9.43 -12.17
C LYS A 446 6.59 -9.23 -13.50
N TYR A 447 5.27 -9.41 -13.50
CA TYR A 447 4.41 -9.14 -14.66
C TYR A 447 4.33 -7.64 -14.99
N ASP A 448 4.14 -6.76 -14.00
CA ASP A 448 4.06 -5.30 -14.20
C ASP A 448 5.41 -4.70 -14.67
N LEU A 449 6.53 -5.39 -14.43
CA LEU A 449 7.85 -5.11 -15.01
C LEU A 449 8.07 -5.70 -16.43
N GLY A 450 7.15 -6.52 -16.93
CA GLY A 450 7.28 -7.20 -18.23
C GLY A 450 8.23 -8.40 -18.23
N LEU A 451 8.52 -8.98 -17.06
CA LEU A 451 9.33 -10.20 -16.91
C LEU A 451 8.51 -11.48 -17.11
N LEU A 452 7.18 -11.38 -17.07
CA LEU A 452 6.22 -12.46 -17.31
C LEU A 452 5.26 -12.04 -18.42
N SER A 453 4.70 -13.03 -19.13
CA SER A 453 3.77 -12.88 -20.26
C SER A 453 2.53 -13.77 -20.09
#